data_AF-A0A6N3DFH6-F1
#
_entry.id   AF-A0A6N3DFH6-F1
#
_cell.length_a   1.000
_cell.length_b   1.000
_cell.length_c   1.000
_cell.angle_alpha   90.00
_cell.angle_beta   90.00
_cell.angle_gamma   90.00
#
_symmetry.space_group_name_H-M   'P 1'
#
loop_
_entity.id
_entity.type
_entity.pdbx_description
1 polymer ?
#
loop_
_entity_poly.entity_id
_entity_poly.type
_entity_poly.pdbx_seq_one_letter_code
_entity_poly.pdbx_strand_id
1 'polypeptide(L)'
;MKGNYETIVHPLSPLYDEDSKILILGSFPSVKTREYGFFYGHPQNRFWKLMERLFDVDLDVSIEERKRFLLEHNIAVYDSIYQCDIIGSSDSSIKNVVPSNLKEIVDCANINHVFCNGTASFKCFERYHKKNLGVDATKLPSTSPANARYRLDDLEKEWKVILEYL
;
A
#
# COMPACT_ATOMS: atom_id res chain seq x y z
N MET A 1 -24.85 15.07 -2.10
CA MET A 1 -24.91 14.35 -3.39
C MET A 1 -24.28 12.99 -3.19
N LYS A 2 -24.97 11.88 -3.48
CA LYS A 2 -24.31 10.55 -3.55
C LYS A 2 -23.42 10.59 -4.79
N GLY A 3 -22.11 10.43 -4.62
CA GLY A 3 -21.19 10.42 -5.76
C GLY A 3 -21.53 9.29 -6.72
N ASN A 4 -21.22 9.47 -8.00
CA ASN A 4 -21.43 8.45 -9.02
C ASN A 4 -20.30 7.42 -8.96
N TYR A 5 -20.61 6.18 -9.36
CA TYR A 5 -19.59 5.16 -9.53
C TYR A 5 -18.77 5.46 -10.77
N GLU A 6 -17.46 5.29 -10.65
CA GLU A 6 -16.51 5.34 -11.75
C GLU A 6 -15.74 4.02 -11.77
N THR A 7 -15.60 3.42 -12.96
CA THR A 7 -14.68 2.30 -13.17
C THR A 7 -13.29 2.87 -13.37
N ILE A 8 -12.35 2.50 -12.48
CA ILE A 8 -10.99 3.03 -12.49
C ILE A 8 -10.02 1.86 -12.60
N VAL A 9 -9.10 1.96 -13.55
CA VAL A 9 -7.90 1.10 -13.67
C VAL A 9 -6.75 1.76 -12.92
N HIS A 10 -5.95 0.95 -12.24
CA HIS A 10 -4.82 1.40 -11.45
C HIS A 10 -3.80 2.13 -12.34
N PRO A 11 -3.52 3.43 -12.09
CA PRO A 11 -2.68 4.22 -12.99
C PRO A 11 -1.18 4.09 -12.69
N LEU A 12 -0.82 3.51 -11.54
CA LEU A 12 0.58 3.39 -11.13
C LEU A 12 1.09 1.98 -11.40
N SER A 13 2.36 1.87 -11.77
CA SER A 13 3.07 0.59 -11.77
C SER A 13 3.47 0.21 -10.34
N PRO A 14 3.55 -1.09 -10.01
CA PRO A 14 4.19 -1.55 -8.79
C PRO A 14 5.64 -1.06 -8.72
N LEU A 15 6.13 -0.77 -7.52
CA LEU A 15 7.55 -0.49 -7.29
C LEU A 15 8.15 -1.67 -6.53
N TYR A 16 9.15 -2.30 -7.13
CA TYR A 16 9.95 -3.40 -6.58
C TYR A 16 11.19 -3.59 -7.45
N ASP A 17 12.16 -4.33 -6.91
CA ASP A 17 13.33 -4.88 -7.60
C ASP A 17 13.63 -6.28 -7.06
N GLU A 18 14.69 -6.92 -7.57
CA GLU A 18 15.11 -8.27 -7.16
C GLU A 18 15.51 -8.39 -5.68
N ASP A 19 15.92 -7.29 -5.06
CA ASP A 19 16.36 -7.23 -3.65
C ASP A 19 15.21 -7.02 -2.66
N SER A 20 14.02 -6.67 -3.15
CA SER A 20 12.83 -6.47 -2.33
C SER A 20 12.48 -7.70 -1.47
N LYS A 21 12.28 -7.47 -0.16
CA LYS A 21 12.03 -8.50 0.86
C LYS A 21 10.61 -8.51 1.39
N ILE A 22 9.99 -7.34 1.50
CA ILE A 22 8.60 -7.22 1.95
C ILE A 22 7.75 -6.51 0.90
N LEU A 23 6.46 -6.80 0.88
CA LEU A 23 5.49 -6.10 0.03
C LEU A 23 4.44 -5.37 0.88
N ILE A 24 4.44 -4.04 0.82
CA ILE A 24 3.38 -3.22 1.42
C ILE A 24 2.24 -3.07 0.41
N LEU A 25 1.04 -3.50 0.80
CA LEU A 25 -0.17 -3.42 -0.03
C LEU A 25 -1.18 -2.41 0.51
N GLY A 26 -1.47 -1.37 -0.25
CA GLY A 26 -2.69 -0.58 -0.07
C GLY A 26 -3.91 -1.28 -0.67
N SER A 27 -5.10 -0.68 -0.50
CA SER A 27 -6.34 -1.21 -1.10
C SER A 27 -6.42 -0.83 -2.58
N PHE A 28 -6.58 0.47 -2.85
CA PHE A 28 -6.65 1.10 -4.16
C PHE A 28 -6.25 2.59 -4.01
N PRO A 29 -5.61 3.22 -5.03
CA PRO A 29 -5.08 4.56 -4.88
C PRO A 29 -6.20 5.59 -4.77
N SER A 30 -6.10 6.48 -3.78
CA SER A 30 -7.02 7.62 -3.64
C SER A 30 -6.93 8.59 -4.83
N VAL A 31 -7.93 9.47 -5.02
CA VAL A 31 -7.91 10.54 -6.03
C VAL A 31 -6.59 11.32 -5.95
N LYS A 32 -6.19 11.70 -4.73
CA LYS A 32 -4.92 12.43 -4.49
C LYS A 32 -3.68 11.61 -4.80
N THR A 33 -3.70 10.31 -4.53
CA THR A 33 -2.61 9.39 -4.92
C THR A 33 -2.48 9.31 -6.44
N ARG A 34 -3.61 9.25 -7.15
CA ARG A 34 -3.64 9.21 -8.62
C ARG A 34 -3.15 10.53 -9.25
N GLU A 35 -3.58 11.66 -8.70
CA GLU A 35 -3.09 12.99 -9.11
C GLU A 35 -1.59 13.17 -8.84
N TYR A 36 -1.11 12.66 -7.70
CA TYR A 36 0.30 12.75 -7.31
C TYR A 36 1.21 11.84 -8.16
N GLY A 37 0.70 10.74 -8.71
CA GLY A 37 1.47 9.85 -9.60
C GLY A 37 2.40 8.88 -8.87
N PHE A 38 2.24 8.71 -7.54
CA PHE A 38 2.98 7.71 -6.76
C PHE A 38 2.24 7.34 -5.46
N PHE A 39 2.65 6.27 -4.79
CA PHE A 39 1.92 5.72 -3.64
C PHE A 39 1.82 6.69 -2.47
N TYR A 40 0.67 6.61 -1.78
CA TYR A 40 0.36 7.41 -0.58
C TYR A 40 0.53 8.94 -0.76
N GLY A 41 0.28 9.45 -1.97
CA GLY A 41 0.49 10.87 -2.33
C GLY A 41 -0.41 11.92 -1.68
N HIS A 42 -1.43 11.52 -0.92
CA HIS A 42 -2.26 12.49 -0.21
C HIS A 42 -1.46 13.13 0.94
N PRO A 43 -1.37 14.48 1.06
CA PRO A 43 -0.54 15.15 2.08
C PRO A 43 -0.88 14.83 3.56
N GLN A 44 -2.09 14.32 3.81
CA GLN A 44 -2.55 13.91 5.14
C GLN A 44 -2.44 12.39 5.36
N ASN A 45 -2.06 11.63 4.33
CA ASN A 45 -1.69 10.24 4.52
C ASN A 45 -0.39 10.19 5.33
N ARG A 46 -0.40 9.36 6.37
CA ARG A 46 0.68 9.30 7.35
C ARG A 46 1.76 8.30 6.99
N PHE A 47 1.65 7.63 5.83
CA PHE A 47 2.59 6.60 5.41
C PHE A 47 4.04 7.11 5.37
N TRP A 48 4.30 8.21 4.66
CA TRP A 48 5.66 8.75 4.53
C TRP A 48 6.23 9.22 5.87
N LYS A 49 5.42 9.95 6.66
CA LYS A 49 5.79 10.35 8.03
C LYS A 49 6.08 9.18 8.96
N LEU A 50 5.41 8.05 8.73
CA LEU A 50 5.62 6.82 9.47
C LEU A 50 6.92 6.14 9.03
N MET A 51 7.22 6.11 7.73
CA MET A 51 8.49 5.59 7.22
C MET A 51 9.67 6.42 7.76
N GLU A 52 9.59 7.74 7.69
CA GLU A 52 10.61 8.66 8.28
C GLU A 52 10.92 8.29 9.74
N ARG A 53 9.90 8.05 10.55
CA ARG A 53 10.07 7.67 11.96
C ARG A 53 10.61 6.27 12.18
N LEU A 54 10.14 5.29 11.40
CA LEU A 54 10.57 3.90 11.56
C LEU A 54 12.05 3.70 11.19
N PHE A 55 12.54 4.48 10.23
CA PHE A 55 13.90 4.37 9.70
C PHE A 55 14.83 5.50 10.17
N ASP A 56 14.33 6.45 10.96
CA ASP A 56 15.08 7.62 11.47
C ASP A 56 15.73 8.43 10.33
N VAL A 57 14.92 8.79 9.33
CA VAL A 57 15.32 9.56 8.15
C VAL A 57 14.36 10.72 7.91
N ASP A 58 14.86 11.78 7.26
CA ASP A 58 14.04 12.86 6.70
C ASP A 58 13.95 12.66 5.18
N LEU A 59 12.73 12.50 4.65
CA LEU A 59 12.52 12.28 3.22
C LEU A 59 11.96 13.53 2.54
N ASP A 60 12.53 13.89 1.39
CA ASP A 60 11.89 14.87 0.52
C ASP A 60 10.52 14.35 0.02
N VAL A 61 9.68 15.30 -0.36
CA VAL A 61 8.42 15.04 -1.04
C VAL A 61 8.59 14.59 -2.49
N SER A 62 9.82 14.50 -3.00
CA SER A 62 10.08 14.06 -4.37
C SER A 62 9.77 12.57 -4.56
N ILE A 63 9.17 12.23 -5.71
CA ILE A 63 8.82 10.84 -6.04
C ILE A 63 10.09 9.99 -6.17
N GLU A 64 11.15 10.53 -6.76
CA GLU A 64 12.39 9.78 -7.00
C GLU A 64 13.11 9.43 -5.70
N GLU A 65 13.12 10.32 -4.71
CA GLU A 65 13.66 10.00 -3.40
C GLU A 65 12.84 8.94 -2.67
N ARG A 66 11.51 9.05 -2.72
CA ARG A 66 10.61 8.05 -2.13
C ARG A 66 10.75 6.68 -2.76
N LYS A 67 10.95 6.61 -4.09
CA LYS A 67 11.26 5.35 -4.78
C LYS A 67 12.59 4.78 -4.30
N ARG A 68 13.66 5.59 -4.33
CA ARG A 68 15.00 5.19 -3.91
C ARG A 68 14.99 4.67 -2.47
N PHE A 69 14.36 5.41 -1.54
CA PHE A 69 14.20 4.99 -0.16
C PHE A 69 13.55 3.61 -0.04
N LEU A 70 12.43 3.38 -0.73
CA LEU A 70 11.75 2.08 -0.64
C LEU A 70 12.63 0.94 -1.17
N LEU A 71 13.31 1.13 -2.30
CA LEU A 71 14.18 0.11 -2.88
C LEU A 71 15.43 -0.14 -2.01
N GLU A 72 16.10 0.91 -1.53
CA GLU A 72 17.29 0.79 -0.64
C GLU A 72 16.97 0.07 0.67
N HIS A 73 15.71 0.12 1.12
CA HIS A 73 15.22 -0.59 2.29
C HIS A 73 14.51 -1.91 1.95
N ASN A 74 14.62 -2.42 0.72
CA ASN A 74 14.06 -3.69 0.26
C ASN A 74 12.52 -3.76 0.41
N ILE A 75 11.83 -2.64 0.22
CA ILE A 75 10.39 -2.49 0.37
C ILE A 75 9.74 -2.38 -1.02
N ALA A 76 9.04 -3.44 -1.42
CA ALA A 76 8.10 -3.35 -2.53
C ALA A 76 6.80 -2.66 -2.09
N VAL A 77 6.16 -1.92 -3.00
CA VAL A 77 4.86 -1.30 -2.75
C VAL A 77 3.94 -1.44 -3.96
N TYR A 78 2.69 -1.82 -3.68
CA TYR A 78 1.61 -1.78 -4.65
C TYR A 78 0.24 -1.67 -3.96
N ASP A 79 -0.83 -1.82 -4.73
CA ASP A 79 -2.19 -1.94 -4.23
C ASP A 79 -2.78 -3.31 -4.58
N SER A 80 -3.64 -3.82 -3.70
CA SER A 80 -4.26 -5.15 -3.83
C SER A 80 -5.25 -5.27 -5.00
N ILE A 81 -5.76 -4.14 -5.49
CA ILE A 81 -6.79 -4.03 -6.53
C ILE A 81 -6.20 -3.33 -7.76
N TYR A 82 -6.36 -3.95 -8.93
CA TYR A 82 -5.94 -3.38 -10.21
C TYR A 82 -7.05 -2.58 -10.88
N GLN A 83 -8.30 -3.01 -10.76
CA GLN A 83 -9.45 -2.26 -11.29
C GLN A 83 -10.65 -2.45 -10.37
N CYS A 84 -11.46 -1.41 -10.20
CA CYS A 84 -12.74 -1.50 -9.53
C CYS A 84 -13.71 -0.40 -9.94
N ASP A 85 -14.97 -0.54 -9.56
CA ASP A 85 -15.91 0.57 -9.50
C ASP A 85 -15.86 1.20 -8.10
N ILE A 86 -15.69 2.52 -8.03
CA ILE A 86 -15.55 3.25 -6.77
C ILE A 86 -16.25 4.61 -6.83
N ILE A 87 -16.72 5.09 -5.68
CA ILE A 87 -17.16 6.48 -5.50
C ILE A 87 -16.01 7.26 -4.85
N GLY A 88 -15.33 8.09 -5.63
CA GLY A 88 -14.19 8.90 -5.17
C GLY A 88 -12.99 8.05 -4.71
N SER A 89 -12.86 7.86 -3.40
CA SER A 89 -11.79 7.05 -2.77
C SER A 89 -12.29 6.25 -1.57
N SER A 90 -13.60 6.03 -1.48
CA SER A 90 -14.18 5.33 -0.35
C SER A 90 -14.08 3.81 -0.53
N ASP A 91 -13.25 3.15 0.26
CA ASP A 91 -13.11 1.68 0.26
C ASP A 91 -14.46 0.97 0.43
N SER A 92 -15.38 1.55 1.22
CA SER A 92 -16.71 0.98 1.45
C SER A 92 -17.60 0.95 0.21
N SER A 93 -17.24 1.69 -0.84
CA SER A 93 -17.96 1.72 -2.12
C SER A 93 -17.37 0.77 -3.16
N ILE A 94 -16.21 0.17 -2.91
CA ILE A 94 -15.52 -0.67 -3.90
C ILE A 94 -16.39 -1.87 -4.28
N LYS A 95 -16.59 -2.07 -5.59
CA LYS A 95 -17.23 -3.26 -6.17
C LYS A 95 -16.62 -3.61 -7.54
N ASN A 96 -17.02 -4.73 -8.13
CA ASN A 96 -16.54 -5.20 -9.43
C ASN A 96 -15.00 -5.26 -9.51
N VAL A 97 -14.39 -5.82 -8.45
CA VAL A 97 -12.95 -5.88 -8.25
C VAL A 97 -12.29 -6.81 -9.25
N VAL A 98 -11.27 -6.30 -9.93
CA VAL A 98 -10.21 -7.05 -10.60
C VAL A 98 -8.96 -6.97 -9.72
N PRO A 99 -8.48 -8.09 -9.15
CA PRO A 99 -7.32 -8.08 -8.27
C PRO A 99 -6.02 -7.82 -9.05
N SER A 100 -5.03 -7.23 -8.39
CA SER A 100 -3.69 -7.01 -8.96
C SER A 100 -2.94 -8.30 -9.28
N ASN A 101 -2.14 -8.33 -10.35
CA ASN A 101 -1.23 -9.45 -10.57
C ASN A 101 0.00 -9.33 -9.65
N LEU A 102 -0.11 -9.80 -8.42
CA LEU A 102 1.00 -9.76 -7.46
C LEU A 102 2.06 -10.85 -7.71
N LYS A 103 1.78 -11.81 -8.60
CA LYS A 103 2.70 -12.91 -8.91
C LYS A 103 4.00 -12.38 -9.52
N GLU A 104 3.91 -11.37 -10.38
CA GLU A 104 5.08 -10.74 -11.02
C GLU A 104 6.09 -10.21 -9.99
N ILE A 105 5.60 -9.66 -8.87
CA ILE A 105 6.45 -9.12 -7.81
C ILE A 105 7.14 -10.26 -7.06
N VAL A 106 6.39 -11.28 -6.63
CA VAL A 106 6.95 -12.40 -5.84
C VAL A 106 7.78 -13.39 -6.65
N ASP A 107 7.61 -13.41 -7.98
CA ASP A 107 8.46 -14.19 -8.88
C ASP A 107 9.80 -13.50 -9.14
N CYS A 108 9.82 -12.16 -9.12
CA CYS A 108 11.02 -11.36 -9.37
C CYS A 108 11.85 -11.18 -8.09
N ALA A 109 11.19 -11.02 -6.94
CA ALA A 109 11.82 -10.71 -5.66
C ALA A 109 11.47 -11.76 -4.62
N ASN A 110 12.39 -12.05 -3.70
CA ASN A 110 12.16 -13.00 -2.62
C ASN A 110 11.31 -12.39 -1.49
N ILE A 111 10.06 -12.06 -1.80
CA ILE A 111 9.11 -11.48 -0.85
C ILE A 111 8.81 -12.51 0.25
N ASN A 112 9.31 -12.24 1.44
CA ASN A 112 9.14 -13.10 2.61
C ASN A 112 7.84 -12.83 3.37
N HIS A 113 7.26 -11.63 3.24
CA HIS A 113 6.03 -11.25 3.93
C HIS A 113 5.28 -10.10 3.27
N VAL A 114 3.95 -10.09 3.41
CA VAL A 114 3.08 -9.02 2.92
C VAL A 114 2.50 -8.22 4.08
N PHE A 115 2.55 -6.90 4.00
CA PHE A 115 1.95 -6.00 4.97
C PHE A 115 0.78 -5.21 4.35
N CYS A 116 -0.44 -5.57 4.73
CA CYS A 116 -1.64 -4.93 4.22
C CYS A 116 -1.95 -3.65 5.02
N ASN A 117 -1.87 -2.49 4.36
CA ASN A 117 -2.24 -1.18 4.91
C ASN A 117 -3.76 -1.03 4.99
N GLY A 118 -4.36 -1.55 6.06
CA GLY A 118 -5.78 -1.44 6.35
C GLY A 118 -6.62 -2.66 5.97
N THR A 119 -7.87 -2.63 6.42
CA THR A 119 -8.79 -3.79 6.34
C THR A 119 -9.20 -4.13 4.91
N ALA A 120 -9.38 -3.14 4.03
CA ALA A 120 -9.77 -3.37 2.64
C ALA A 120 -8.68 -4.13 1.88
N SER A 121 -7.42 -3.68 1.99
CA SER A 121 -6.24 -4.36 1.45
C SER A 121 -6.15 -5.81 1.94
N PHE A 122 -6.25 -6.03 3.26
CA PHE A 122 -6.15 -7.36 3.84
C PHE A 122 -7.27 -8.31 3.38
N LYS A 123 -8.52 -7.83 3.31
CA LYS A 123 -9.63 -8.62 2.79
C LYS A 123 -9.46 -8.99 1.32
N CYS A 124 -8.93 -8.07 0.52
CA CYS A 124 -8.62 -8.34 -0.89
C CYS A 124 -7.53 -9.42 -0.99
N PHE A 125 -6.47 -9.29 -0.20
CA PHE A 125 -5.39 -10.28 -0.13
C PHE A 125 -5.89 -11.69 0.24
N GLU A 126 -6.62 -11.82 1.35
CA GLU A 126 -7.15 -13.11 1.79
C GLU A 126 -8.07 -13.74 0.74
N ARG A 127 -8.84 -12.92 0.01
CA ARG A 127 -9.80 -13.41 -0.98
C ARG A 127 -9.15 -13.85 -2.30
N TYR A 128 -8.19 -13.08 -2.80
CA TYR A 128 -7.70 -13.23 -4.17
C TYR A 128 -6.25 -13.68 -4.28
N HIS A 129 -5.42 -13.41 -3.27
CA HIS A 129 -3.96 -13.48 -3.38
C HIS A 129 -3.35 -14.61 -2.55
N LYS A 130 -3.84 -14.83 -1.32
CA LYS A 130 -3.27 -15.77 -0.35
C LYS A 130 -2.98 -17.17 -0.91
N LYS A 131 -3.94 -17.75 -1.64
CA LYS A 131 -3.83 -19.12 -2.17
C LYS A 131 -2.73 -19.28 -3.22
N ASN A 132 -2.44 -18.21 -3.97
CA ASN A 132 -1.61 -18.28 -5.17
C ASN A 132 -0.20 -17.72 -4.95
N LEU A 133 -0.02 -16.83 -3.96
CA LEU A 133 1.29 -16.24 -3.67
C LEU A 133 2.17 -17.11 -2.78
N GLY A 134 1.57 -17.94 -1.90
CA GLY A 134 2.36 -18.74 -0.96
C GLY A 134 3.10 -17.93 0.11
N VAL A 135 2.76 -16.65 0.26
CA VAL A 135 3.32 -15.72 1.25
C VAL A 135 2.22 -15.32 2.23
N ASP A 136 2.56 -15.26 3.52
CA ASP A 136 1.63 -14.80 4.56
C ASP A 136 1.48 -13.27 4.55
N ALA A 137 0.37 -12.80 5.11
CA ALA A 137 0.11 -11.37 5.24
C ALA A 137 -0.27 -10.96 6.66
N THR A 138 0.28 -9.82 7.09
CA THR A 138 -0.13 -9.14 8.32
C THR A 138 -0.97 -7.91 7.99
N LYS A 139 -2.14 -7.81 8.63
CA LYS A 139 -2.97 -6.62 8.56
C LYS A 139 -2.44 -5.54 9.51
N LEU A 140 -2.03 -4.40 8.97
CA LEU A 140 -1.65 -3.23 9.74
C LEU A 140 -2.77 -2.17 9.77
N PRO A 141 -2.81 -1.28 10.78
CA PRO A 141 -3.75 -0.17 10.78
C PRO A 141 -3.50 0.76 9.60
N SER A 142 -4.57 1.31 9.02
CA SER A 142 -4.43 2.14 7.83
C SER A 142 -3.76 3.48 8.12
N THR A 143 -2.83 3.89 7.27
CA THR A 143 -2.15 5.20 7.35
C THR A 143 -2.99 6.35 6.78
N SER A 144 -4.08 6.03 6.07
CA SER A 144 -5.03 7.00 5.48
C SER A 144 -5.64 7.92 6.55
N PRO A 145 -5.85 9.22 6.29
CA PRO A 145 -6.47 10.13 7.25
C PRO A 145 -7.89 9.72 7.68
N ALA A 146 -8.58 8.89 6.87
CA ALA A 146 -9.89 8.33 7.24
C ALA A 146 -9.82 7.44 8.51
N ASN A 147 -8.65 6.87 8.81
CA ASN A 147 -8.42 6.14 10.06
C ASN A 147 -8.04 7.10 11.20
N ALA A 148 -9.02 7.84 11.71
CA ALA A 148 -8.81 8.78 12.81
C ALA A 148 -8.56 8.11 14.18
N ARG A 149 -8.73 6.77 14.27
CA ARG A 149 -8.55 6.00 15.51
C ARG A 149 -7.08 5.92 15.95
N TYR A 150 -6.15 5.86 15.00
CA TYR A 150 -4.72 5.71 15.29
C TYR A 150 -4.02 7.05 15.10
N ARG A 151 -3.25 7.48 16.09
CA ARG A 151 -2.30 8.60 15.97
C ARG A 151 -0.99 8.09 15.35
N LEU A 152 -0.08 8.99 15.00
CA LEU A 152 1.20 8.60 14.40
C LEU A 152 2.01 7.68 15.32
N ASP A 153 2.06 7.97 16.62
CA ASP A 153 2.75 7.13 17.62
C ASP A 153 2.11 5.72 17.75
N ASP A 154 0.79 5.60 17.54
CA ASP A 154 0.12 4.29 17.54
C ASP A 154 0.46 3.51 16.26
N LEU A 155 0.47 4.20 15.11
CA LEU A 155 0.89 3.60 13.84
C LEU A 155 2.34 3.12 13.91
N GLU A 156 3.24 3.91 14.50
CA GLU A 156 4.64 3.56 14.69
C GLU A 156 4.81 2.25 15.47
N LYS A 157 4.10 2.11 16.60
CA LYS A 157 4.14 0.88 17.40
C LYS A 157 3.67 -0.35 16.61
N GLU A 158 2.57 -0.21 15.88
CA GLU A 158 1.96 -1.32 15.13
C GLU A 158 2.77 -1.68 13.89
N TRP A 159 3.35 -0.69 13.21
CA TRP A 159 4.12 -0.90 11.99
C TRP A 159 5.58 -1.27 12.23
N LYS A 160 6.10 -1.12 13.46
CA LYS A 160 7.49 -1.48 13.80
C LYS A 160 7.85 -2.93 13.44
N VAL A 161 6.85 -3.82 13.43
CA VAL A 161 7.00 -5.22 13.03
C VAL A 161 7.59 -5.40 11.62
N ILE A 162 7.42 -4.43 10.70
CA ILE A 162 8.01 -4.55 9.35
C ILE A 162 9.53 -4.63 9.38
N LEU A 163 10.16 -4.01 10.40
CA LEU A 163 11.61 -3.97 10.56
C LEU A 163 12.19 -5.34 10.91
N GLU A 164 11.39 -6.27 11.42
CA GLU A 164 11.81 -7.63 11.73
C GLU A 164 11.96 -8.50 10.47
N TYR A 165 11.50 -8.00 9.30
CA TYR A 165 11.48 -8.71 8.03
C TYR A 165 12.43 -8.12 6.96
N LEU A 166 13.11 -7.01 7.28
CA LEU A 166 14.06 -6.29 6.42
C LEU A 166 15.51 -6.65 6.75
#